data_AF-A0A941WQA3-F1
#
_entry.id   AF-A0A941WQA3-F1
#
_cell.length_a   1.000
_cell.length_b   1.000
_cell.length_c   1.000
_cell.angle_alpha   90.00
_cell.angle_beta   90.00
_cell.angle_gamma   90.00
#
_symmetry.space_group_name_H-M   'P 1'
#
loop_
_entity.id
_entity.type
_entity.pdbx_description
1 polymer ?
#
loop_
_entity_poly.entity_id
_entity_poly.type
_entity_poly.pdbx_seq_one_letter_code
_entity_poly.pdbx_strand_id
1 'polypeptide(L)'
;MPLEMPQADIPRLKAMLDVAEENLRALEWFSGYLNLCPRFVRGEDVEMLVRECGVTGEEAYRLLMASACGLDIAADPWARRMAERYFRPGVRCLDAAACRADPYYASVRLPEVRQGDWTLGYKAIEAYEAFASGDLLLLPDGREVPQAGYFTESFCAPIVTQNGREWMTVTPSELSTMTADIRAVSGKVAVFGLGLGYYAFMAARKPEVTRVTVIERDPDVISLFREHVLPAFKNAEKVRVIQEDAYEYA
;
A
#
# COMPACT_ATOMS: atom_id res chain seq x y z
N MET A 1 -11.16 -12.10 -40.80
CA MET A 1 -12.55 -12.56 -40.56
C MET A 1 -13.10 -11.66 -39.46
N PRO A 2 -14.11 -10.82 -39.72
CA PRO A 2 -14.75 -10.07 -38.65
C PRO A 2 -15.35 -11.07 -37.66
N LEU A 3 -15.11 -10.87 -36.37
CA LEU A 3 -15.80 -11.63 -35.33
C LEU A 3 -17.28 -11.22 -35.36
N GLU A 4 -18.15 -12.08 -35.89
CA GLU A 4 -19.60 -11.89 -35.78
C GLU A 4 -20.03 -12.18 -34.34
N MET A 5 -20.32 -11.12 -33.59
CA MET A 5 -20.81 -11.23 -32.22
C MET A 5 -22.33 -11.38 -32.22
N PRO A 6 -22.91 -12.36 -31.49
CA PRO A 6 -24.35 -12.49 -31.37
C PRO A 6 -24.98 -11.20 -30.84
N GLN A 7 -26.09 -10.76 -31.44
CA GLN A 7 -26.79 -9.52 -31.06
C GLN A 7 -27.21 -9.49 -29.59
N ALA A 8 -27.45 -10.67 -29.00
CA ALA A 8 -27.79 -10.86 -27.60
C ALA A 8 -26.64 -10.51 -26.62
N ASP A 9 -25.39 -10.56 -27.08
CA ASP A 9 -24.20 -10.30 -26.25
C ASP A 9 -23.77 -8.83 -26.28
N ILE A 10 -24.31 -8.02 -27.22
CA ILE A 10 -23.99 -6.59 -27.35
C ILE A 10 -24.23 -5.80 -26.04
N PRO A 11 -25.36 -5.93 -25.33
CA PRO A 11 -25.59 -5.16 -24.10
C PRO A 11 -24.59 -5.52 -22.99
N ARG A 12 -24.23 -6.80 -22.89
CA ARG A 12 -23.24 -7.28 -21.92
C ARG A 12 -21.85 -6.72 -22.22
N LEU A 13 -21.44 -6.75 -23.49
CA LEU A 13 -20.15 -6.16 -23.89
C LEU A 13 -20.10 -4.66 -23.61
N LYS A 14 -21.18 -3.92 -23.93
CA LYS A 14 -21.26 -2.49 -23.63
C LYS A 14 -21.09 -2.21 -22.13
N ALA A 15 -21.83 -2.92 -21.28
CA ALA A 15 -21.70 -2.76 -19.84
C ALA A 15 -20.28 -3.06 -19.33
N MET A 16 -19.58 -4.05 -19.90
CA MET A 16 -18.18 -4.34 -19.56
C MET A 16 -17.24 -3.22 -20.00
N LEU A 17 -17.44 -2.65 -21.19
CA LEU A 17 -16.63 -1.52 -21.67
C LEU A 17 -16.87 -0.27 -20.83
N ASP A 18 -18.11 0.01 -20.46
CA ASP A 18 -18.46 1.15 -19.60
C ASP A 18 -17.78 1.02 -18.23
N VAL A 19 -17.79 -0.18 -17.62
CA VAL A 19 -17.09 -0.44 -16.35
C VAL A 19 -15.58 -0.32 -16.51
N ALA A 20 -15.01 -0.81 -17.61
CA ALA A 20 -13.57 -0.67 -17.88
C ALA A 20 -13.15 0.81 -18.01
N GLU A 21 -13.95 1.64 -18.69
CA GLU A 21 -13.69 3.07 -18.77
C GLU A 21 -13.81 3.76 -17.40
N GLU A 22 -14.81 3.39 -16.60
CA GLU A 22 -14.95 3.88 -15.23
C GLU A 22 -13.77 3.47 -14.33
N ASN A 23 -13.28 2.23 -14.44
CA ASN A 23 -12.10 1.74 -13.71
C ASN A 23 -10.85 2.58 -14.05
N LEU A 24 -10.64 2.87 -15.34
CA LEU A 24 -9.50 3.68 -15.80
C LEU A 24 -9.57 5.11 -15.23
N ARG A 25 -10.75 5.74 -15.23
CA ARG A 25 -10.94 7.07 -14.63
C ARG A 25 -10.68 7.06 -13.13
N ALA A 26 -11.17 6.03 -12.42
CA ALA A 26 -10.92 5.89 -10.99
C ALA A 26 -9.42 5.73 -10.69
N LEU A 27 -8.71 4.92 -11.48
CA LEU A 27 -7.26 4.74 -11.34
C LEU A 27 -6.50 6.06 -11.59
N GLU A 28 -6.89 6.82 -12.61
CA GLU A 28 -6.30 8.13 -12.92
C GLU A 28 -6.48 9.11 -11.76
N TRP A 29 -7.68 9.21 -11.19
CA TRP A 29 -7.95 10.10 -10.05
C TRP A 29 -7.16 9.71 -8.81
N PHE A 30 -7.18 8.43 -8.41
CA PHE A 30 -6.47 7.98 -7.22
C PHE A 30 -4.97 8.13 -7.39
N SER A 31 -4.41 7.71 -8.53
CA SER A 31 -2.99 7.88 -8.84
C SER A 31 -2.58 9.35 -8.86
N GLY A 32 -3.37 10.21 -9.53
CA GLY A 32 -3.13 11.64 -9.58
C GLY A 32 -3.15 12.28 -8.20
N TYR A 33 -4.16 11.98 -7.38
CA TYR A 33 -4.26 12.49 -6.01
C TYR A 33 -3.06 12.07 -5.15
N LEU A 34 -2.76 10.77 -5.12
CA LEU A 34 -1.69 10.21 -4.29
C LEU A 34 -0.30 10.74 -4.66
N ASN A 35 -0.05 11.02 -5.95
CA ASN A 35 1.26 11.49 -6.42
C ASN A 35 1.41 13.01 -6.42
N LEU A 36 0.32 13.77 -6.66
CA LEU A 36 0.40 15.21 -6.88
C LEU A 36 -0.09 16.05 -5.71
N CYS A 37 -1.08 15.55 -4.96
CA CYS A 37 -1.69 16.30 -3.87
C CYS A 37 -2.16 15.42 -2.69
N PRO A 38 -1.33 14.48 -2.17
CA PRO A 38 -1.76 13.54 -1.12
C PRO A 38 -2.18 14.23 0.18
N ARG A 39 -1.75 15.48 0.40
CA ARG A 39 -2.08 16.34 1.56
C ARG A 39 -3.14 17.41 1.26
N PHE A 40 -3.92 17.26 0.19
CA PHE A 40 -4.95 18.24 -0.16
C PHE A 40 -6.00 18.35 0.94
N VAL A 41 -6.51 17.21 1.42
CA VAL A 41 -7.49 17.16 2.51
C VAL A 41 -6.79 17.44 3.84
N ARG A 42 -7.33 18.38 4.63
CA ARG A 42 -6.84 18.72 5.96
C ARG A 42 -7.87 18.34 7.03
N GLY A 43 -7.39 18.09 8.25
CA GLY A 43 -8.26 17.78 9.38
C GLY A 43 -9.31 18.86 9.66
N GLU A 44 -8.93 20.13 9.54
CA GLU A 44 -9.83 21.28 9.73
C GLU A 44 -11.01 21.27 8.74
N ASP A 45 -10.76 20.90 7.47
CA ASP A 45 -11.79 20.79 6.44
C ASP A 45 -12.73 19.61 6.72
N VAL A 46 -12.16 18.47 7.16
CA VAL A 46 -12.94 17.30 7.57
C VAL A 46 -13.85 17.64 8.75
N GLU A 47 -13.32 18.28 9.80
CA GLU A 47 -14.08 18.68 10.98
C GLU A 47 -15.19 19.69 10.64
N MET A 48 -14.91 20.63 9.72
CA MET A 48 -15.89 21.59 9.23
C MET A 48 -17.06 20.89 8.53
N LEU A 49 -16.79 19.97 7.60
CA LEU A 49 -17.83 19.21 6.90
C LEU A 49 -18.65 18.32 7.85
N VAL A 50 -18.01 17.67 8.82
CA VAL A 50 -18.70 16.88 9.84
C VAL A 50 -19.69 17.77 10.61
N ARG A 51 -19.26 18.96 11.04
CA ARG A 51 -20.08 19.89 11.80
C ARG A 51 -21.25 20.46 10.99
N GLU A 52 -21.02 20.83 9.73
CA GLU A 52 -22.01 21.52 8.89
C GLU A 52 -22.97 20.58 8.17
N CYS A 53 -22.51 19.40 7.77
CA CYS A 53 -23.29 18.43 6.99
C CYS A 53 -23.74 17.21 7.81
N GLY A 54 -23.23 17.01 9.04
CA GLY A 54 -23.61 15.88 9.90
C GLY A 54 -23.15 14.52 9.38
N VAL A 55 -22.13 14.48 8.52
CA VAL A 55 -21.54 13.25 7.98
C VAL A 55 -20.45 12.70 8.89
N THR A 56 -20.01 11.45 8.67
CA THR A 56 -18.86 10.90 9.41
C THR A 56 -17.55 11.51 8.91
N GLY A 57 -16.48 11.46 9.72
CA GLY A 57 -15.17 11.97 9.30
C GLY A 57 -14.61 11.28 8.06
N GLU A 58 -14.82 9.97 7.93
CA GLU A 58 -14.43 9.20 6.74
C GLU A 58 -15.23 9.61 5.51
N GLU A 59 -16.51 9.92 5.66
CA GLU A 59 -17.34 10.41 4.55
C GLU A 59 -16.97 11.84 4.15
N ALA A 60 -16.71 12.72 5.12
CA ALA A 60 -16.18 14.06 4.84
C ALA A 60 -14.86 13.99 4.07
N TYR A 61 -13.93 13.11 4.47
CA TYR A 61 -12.67 12.91 3.77
C TYR A 61 -12.88 12.45 2.32
N ARG A 62 -13.79 11.48 2.08
CA ARG A 62 -14.13 11.01 0.72
C ARG A 62 -14.64 12.12 -0.17
N LEU A 63 -15.56 12.94 0.35
CA LEU A 63 -16.14 14.05 -0.39
C LEU A 63 -15.07 15.08 -0.78
N LEU A 64 -14.18 15.41 0.17
CA LEU A 64 -13.08 16.35 -0.07
C LEU A 64 -12.05 15.78 -1.06
N MET A 65 -11.69 14.50 -0.94
CA MET A 65 -10.78 13.84 -1.88
C MET A 65 -11.38 13.75 -3.29
N ALA A 66 -12.66 13.41 -3.41
CA ALA A 66 -13.33 13.39 -4.72
C ALA A 66 -13.42 14.79 -5.35
N SER A 67 -13.70 15.82 -4.54
CA SER A 67 -13.64 17.22 -4.97
C SER A 67 -12.24 17.61 -5.47
N ALA A 68 -11.18 17.18 -4.77
CA ALA A 68 -9.80 17.39 -5.19
C ALA A 68 -9.46 16.71 -6.53
N CYS A 69 -10.12 15.59 -6.83
CA CYS A 69 -10.04 14.90 -8.12
C CYS A 69 -10.90 15.57 -9.21
N GLY A 70 -11.57 16.69 -8.92
CA GLY A 70 -12.39 17.45 -9.86
C GLY A 70 -13.84 16.96 -9.99
N LEU A 71 -14.32 16.12 -9.08
CA LEU A 71 -15.70 15.64 -9.11
C LEU A 71 -16.65 16.63 -8.43
N ASP A 72 -17.55 17.24 -9.20
CA ASP A 72 -18.66 18.03 -8.66
C ASP A 72 -19.82 17.12 -8.23
N ILE A 73 -19.70 16.53 -7.05
CA ILE A 73 -20.70 15.61 -6.48
C ILE A 73 -22.05 16.30 -6.23
N ALA A 74 -22.06 17.61 -6.04
CA ALA A 74 -23.26 18.38 -5.75
C ALA A 74 -24.10 18.58 -7.01
N ALA A 75 -23.48 18.98 -8.12
CA ALA A 75 -24.18 19.32 -9.36
C ALA A 75 -24.27 18.17 -10.37
N ASP A 76 -23.29 17.27 -10.42
CA ASP A 76 -23.21 16.22 -11.44
C ASP A 76 -23.64 14.83 -10.91
N PRO A 77 -24.77 14.27 -11.38
CA PRO A 77 -25.19 12.91 -11.03
C PRO A 77 -24.18 11.84 -11.44
N TRP A 78 -23.39 12.06 -12.49
CA TRP A 78 -22.35 11.12 -12.92
C TRP A 78 -21.20 11.12 -11.92
N ALA A 79 -20.69 12.29 -11.52
CA ALA A 79 -19.69 12.43 -10.47
C ALA A 79 -20.14 11.80 -9.14
N ARG A 80 -21.39 12.04 -8.73
CA ARG A 80 -21.96 11.41 -7.53
C ARG A 80 -21.97 9.88 -7.62
N ARG A 81 -22.35 9.33 -8.77
CA ARG A 81 -22.30 7.87 -9.00
C ARG A 81 -20.86 7.34 -8.89
N MET A 82 -19.89 8.05 -9.45
CA MET A 82 -18.49 7.64 -9.39
C MET A 82 -17.93 7.68 -7.96
N ALA A 83 -18.28 8.71 -7.18
CA ALA A 83 -17.93 8.80 -5.76
C ALA A 83 -18.46 7.60 -4.95
N GLU A 84 -19.74 7.26 -5.11
CA GLU A 84 -20.35 6.12 -4.44
C GLU A 84 -19.76 4.77 -4.90
N ARG A 85 -19.40 4.64 -6.17
CA ARG A 85 -18.89 3.39 -6.74
C ARG A 85 -17.41 3.15 -6.46
N TYR A 86 -16.58 4.18 -6.34
CA TYR A 86 -15.13 4.04 -6.22
C TYR A 86 -14.56 4.64 -4.94
N PHE A 87 -14.97 5.86 -4.54
CA PHE A 87 -14.42 6.50 -3.34
C PHE A 87 -14.97 5.89 -2.05
N ARG A 88 -16.27 5.57 -2.00
CA ARG A 88 -16.87 4.90 -0.83
C ARG A 88 -16.23 3.54 -0.48
N PRO A 89 -16.02 2.61 -1.44
CA PRO A 89 -15.30 1.38 -1.15
C PRO A 89 -13.77 1.53 -1.15
N GLY A 90 -13.22 2.56 -1.83
CA GLY A 90 -11.79 2.72 -2.07
C GLY A 90 -11.02 3.57 -1.07
N VAL A 91 -11.70 4.39 -0.26
CA VAL A 91 -11.04 5.30 0.69
C VAL A 91 -11.42 4.94 2.12
N ARG A 92 -10.41 4.73 2.97
CA ARG A 92 -10.58 4.32 4.38
C ARG A 92 -9.73 5.16 5.33
N CYS A 93 -10.30 5.49 6.47
CA CYS A 93 -9.52 5.90 7.64
C CYS A 93 -8.92 4.65 8.27
N LEU A 94 -7.60 4.54 8.30
CA LEU A 94 -6.92 3.40 8.90
C LEU A 94 -6.60 3.67 10.37
N ASP A 95 -6.42 2.58 11.13
CA ASP A 95 -6.01 2.64 12.53
C ASP A 95 -4.48 2.61 12.63
N ALA A 96 -3.88 3.75 12.99
CA ALA A 96 -2.45 3.89 13.18
C ALA A 96 -1.93 2.99 14.31
N ALA A 97 -2.71 2.80 15.38
CA ALA A 97 -2.33 1.95 16.51
C ALA A 97 -2.30 0.48 16.10
N ALA A 98 -3.26 0.03 15.29
CA ALA A 98 -3.24 -1.32 14.71
C ALA A 98 -2.00 -1.56 13.84
N CYS A 99 -1.59 -0.57 13.04
CA CYS A 99 -0.37 -0.66 12.24
C CYS A 99 0.89 -0.72 13.12
N ARG A 100 0.98 0.10 14.17
CA ARG A 100 2.10 0.07 15.15
C ARG A 100 2.15 -1.24 15.95
N ALA A 101 1.03 -1.93 16.10
CA ALA A 101 0.96 -3.24 16.72
C ALA A 101 1.44 -4.38 15.82
N ASP A 102 1.70 -4.13 14.53
CA ASP A 102 2.34 -5.10 13.66
C ASP A 102 3.68 -5.55 14.30
N PRO A 103 3.98 -6.86 14.33
CA PRO A 103 5.15 -7.36 15.04
C PRO A 103 6.48 -6.82 14.53
N TYR A 104 6.59 -6.47 13.25
CA TYR A 104 7.79 -5.84 12.71
C TYR A 104 7.95 -4.43 13.31
N TYR A 105 6.87 -3.64 13.31
CA TYR A 105 6.84 -2.32 13.95
C TYR A 105 7.10 -2.40 15.46
N ALA A 106 6.64 -3.45 16.13
CA ALA A 106 6.88 -3.64 17.55
C ALA A 106 8.36 -3.98 17.87
N SER A 107 9.04 -4.72 16.99
CA SER A 107 10.39 -5.25 17.25
C SER A 107 11.53 -4.46 16.62
N VAL A 108 11.35 -3.90 15.42
CA VAL A 108 12.43 -3.27 14.65
C VAL A 108 12.49 -1.76 14.97
N ARG A 109 13.69 -1.27 15.27
CA ARG A 109 13.98 0.16 15.46
C ARG A 109 15.13 0.53 14.53
N LEU A 110 14.84 1.33 13.51
CA LEU A 110 15.85 1.74 12.55
C LEU A 110 16.61 2.98 13.05
N PRO A 111 17.95 2.97 13.05
CA PRO A 111 18.70 4.22 13.17
C PRO A 111 18.61 5.02 11.86
N GLU A 112 18.91 6.31 11.94
CA GLU A 112 19.19 7.12 10.75
C GLU A 112 20.67 6.93 10.41
N VAL A 113 20.96 6.08 9.43
CA VAL A 113 22.33 5.69 9.08
C VAL A 113 22.46 5.48 7.58
N ARG A 114 23.62 5.87 7.05
CA ARG A 114 23.98 5.71 5.64
C ARG A 114 25.10 4.68 5.48
N GLN A 115 24.95 3.80 4.50
CA GLN A 115 25.97 2.88 4.02
C GLN A 115 25.99 2.89 2.50
N GLY A 116 27.12 3.29 1.91
CA GLY A 116 27.22 3.51 0.47
C GLY A 116 26.19 4.54 -0.01
N ASP A 117 25.35 4.14 -0.96
CA ASP A 117 24.25 4.94 -1.49
C ASP A 117 22.94 4.80 -0.71
N TRP A 118 22.90 3.89 0.27
CA TRP A 118 21.70 3.51 0.99
C TRP A 118 21.58 4.25 2.32
N THR A 119 20.38 4.72 2.64
CA THR A 119 20.08 5.34 3.95
C THR A 119 18.84 4.70 4.56
N LEU A 120 18.98 4.16 5.77
CA LEU A 120 17.87 3.69 6.60
C LEU A 120 17.31 4.85 7.43
N GLY A 121 16.01 4.78 7.73
CA GLY A 121 15.39 5.70 8.67
C GLY A 121 13.88 5.53 8.74
N TYR A 122 13.19 6.64 8.99
CA TYR A 122 11.74 6.72 9.02
C TYR A 122 11.23 7.84 8.11
N LYS A 123 10.11 7.59 7.44
CA LYS A 123 9.33 8.57 6.71
C LYS A 123 8.08 8.91 7.51
N ALA A 124 7.83 10.19 7.75
CA ALA A 124 6.59 10.65 8.32
C ALA A 124 5.50 10.69 7.24
N ILE A 125 4.33 10.14 7.56
CA ILE A 125 3.06 10.32 6.89
C ILE A 125 2.26 11.25 7.79
N GLU A 126 1.91 12.44 7.29
CA GLU A 126 1.20 13.42 8.11
C GLU A 126 -0.26 13.00 8.38
N ALA A 127 -0.85 13.55 9.44
CA ALA A 127 -2.28 13.42 9.65
C ALA A 127 -3.06 13.90 8.40
N TYR A 128 -4.02 13.11 7.96
CA TYR A 128 -4.84 13.30 6.76
C TYR A 128 -4.08 13.26 5.43
N GLU A 129 -2.80 12.87 5.42
CA GLU A 129 -2.09 12.53 4.18
C GLU A 129 -2.58 11.18 3.64
N ALA A 130 -2.99 11.15 2.37
CA ALA A 130 -3.37 9.91 1.71
C ALA A 130 -2.15 9.10 1.26
N PHE A 131 -2.28 7.78 1.34
CA PHE A 131 -1.32 6.82 0.82
C PHE A 131 -2.07 5.64 0.18
N ALA A 132 -1.41 4.90 -0.70
CA ALA A 132 -1.95 3.62 -1.19
C ALA A 132 -2.07 2.66 -0.01
N SER A 133 -3.20 1.96 0.16
CA SER A 133 -3.46 1.11 1.33
C SER A 133 -3.58 -0.38 1.03
N GLY A 134 -3.47 -0.79 -0.23
CA GLY A 134 -3.54 -2.19 -0.64
C GLY A 134 -3.71 -2.36 -2.14
N ASP A 135 -3.90 -3.60 -2.56
CA ASP A 135 -4.21 -3.96 -3.95
C ASP A 135 -5.58 -3.46 -4.39
N LEU A 136 -5.82 -3.44 -5.71
CA LEU A 136 -7.14 -3.14 -6.25
C LEU A 136 -8.18 -4.09 -5.67
N LEU A 137 -9.26 -3.53 -5.11
CA LEU A 137 -10.41 -4.31 -4.69
C LEU A 137 -11.22 -4.72 -5.92
N LEU A 138 -11.12 -6.00 -6.28
CA LEU A 138 -11.89 -6.60 -7.37
C LEU A 138 -13.30 -6.94 -6.89
N LEU A 139 -14.31 -6.34 -7.52
CA LEU A 139 -15.72 -6.57 -7.20
C LEU A 139 -16.40 -7.48 -8.24
N PRO A 140 -17.42 -8.25 -7.86
CA PRO A 140 -18.11 -9.17 -8.77
C PRO A 140 -18.74 -8.52 -10.01
N ASP A 141 -18.98 -7.21 -9.96
CA ASP A 141 -19.51 -6.43 -11.08
C ASP A 141 -18.43 -5.91 -12.05
N GLY A 142 -17.20 -6.39 -11.91
CA GLY A 142 -16.06 -6.06 -12.78
C GLY A 142 -15.33 -4.77 -12.39
N ARG A 143 -15.74 -4.10 -11.30
CA ARG A 143 -15.00 -2.93 -10.81
C ARG A 143 -13.67 -3.35 -10.21
N GLU A 144 -12.66 -2.53 -10.51
CA GLU A 144 -11.32 -2.61 -9.95
C GLU A 144 -11.10 -1.32 -9.16
N VAL A 145 -11.35 -1.36 -7.85
CA VAL A 145 -11.38 -0.15 -7.02
C VAL A 145 -10.00 0.10 -6.38
N PRO A 146 -9.30 1.19 -6.73
CA PRO A 146 -8.05 1.54 -6.06
C PRO A 146 -8.27 1.77 -4.56
N GLN A 147 -7.29 1.38 -3.75
CA GLN A 147 -7.36 1.48 -2.29
C GLN A 147 -6.44 2.59 -1.79
N ALA A 148 -7.04 3.62 -1.18
CA ALA A 148 -6.34 4.70 -0.50
C ALA A 148 -6.70 4.71 1.00
N GLY A 149 -5.68 4.90 1.81
CA GLY A 149 -5.78 5.06 3.25
C GLY A 149 -5.33 6.44 3.69
N TYR A 150 -5.79 6.87 4.86
CA TYR A 150 -5.23 8.00 5.59
C TYR A 150 -5.31 7.72 7.09
N PHE A 151 -4.52 8.45 7.88
CA PHE A 151 -4.58 8.45 9.34
C PHE A 151 -5.08 9.80 9.84
N THR A 152 -5.71 9.84 11.02
CA THR A 152 -6.06 11.12 11.70
C THR A 152 -4.92 11.67 12.56
N GLU A 153 -3.78 10.99 12.59
CA GLU A 153 -2.57 11.34 13.34
C GLU A 153 -1.33 11.04 12.49
N SER A 154 -0.20 11.69 12.77
CA SER A 154 1.04 11.41 12.04
C SER A 154 1.58 10.01 12.35
N PHE A 155 2.14 9.37 11.33
CA PHE A 155 2.63 7.99 11.39
C PHE A 155 4.03 7.87 10.78
N CYS A 156 4.95 7.21 11.47
CA CYS A 156 6.32 7.01 10.96
C CYS A 156 6.47 5.59 10.40
N ALA A 157 6.69 5.48 9.09
CA ALA A 157 6.95 4.23 8.41
C ALA A 157 8.46 4.00 8.25
N PRO A 158 8.99 2.78 8.51
CA PRO A 158 10.34 2.39 8.14
C PRO A 158 10.59 2.66 6.65
N ILE A 159 11.74 3.25 6.34
CA ILE A 159 12.15 3.55 4.95
C ILE A 159 13.62 3.16 4.73
N VAL A 160 13.90 2.72 3.51
CA VAL A 160 15.23 2.72 2.94
C VAL A 160 15.22 3.56 1.67
N THR A 161 16.19 4.45 1.54
CA THR A 161 16.39 5.28 0.34
C THR A 161 17.71 4.93 -0.33
N GLN A 162 17.76 5.07 -1.65
CA GLN A 162 18.98 4.95 -2.43
C GLN A 162 19.23 6.31 -3.11
N ASN A 163 20.39 6.91 -2.88
CA ASN A 163 20.74 8.24 -3.41
C ASN A 163 19.67 9.31 -3.10
N GLY A 164 19.08 9.24 -1.90
CA GLY A 164 18.03 10.15 -1.44
C GLY A 164 16.64 9.90 -2.06
N ARG A 165 16.51 8.93 -2.97
CA ARG A 165 15.22 8.50 -3.53
C ARG A 165 14.65 7.37 -2.69
N GLU A 166 13.36 7.45 -2.37
CA GLU A 166 12.62 6.34 -1.76
C GLU A 166 12.78 5.07 -2.59
N TRP A 167 13.31 4.02 -1.95
CA TRP A 167 13.48 2.72 -2.57
C TRP A 167 12.42 1.75 -2.08
N MET A 168 12.25 1.66 -0.77
CA MET A 168 11.20 0.84 -0.17
C MET A 168 10.80 1.41 1.19
N THR A 169 9.52 1.26 1.48
CA THR A 169 8.89 1.53 2.77
C THR A 169 8.29 0.25 3.33
N VAL A 170 7.91 0.27 4.60
CA VAL A 170 6.97 -0.72 5.16
C VAL A 170 5.70 0.04 5.51
N THR A 171 4.91 0.54 4.56
CA THR A 171 3.65 1.25 4.88
C THR A 171 2.51 0.27 5.18
N PRO A 172 1.32 0.77 5.58
CA PRO A 172 0.15 -0.09 5.75
C PRO A 172 -0.21 -0.90 4.48
N SER A 173 0.13 -0.41 3.29
CA SER A 173 -0.06 -1.17 2.04
C SER A 173 0.71 -2.49 2.08
N GLU A 174 2.00 -2.43 2.42
CA GLU A 174 2.90 -3.59 2.47
C GLU A 174 2.46 -4.60 3.54
N LEU A 175 1.93 -4.10 4.67
CA LEU A 175 1.32 -4.95 5.70
C LEU A 175 0.10 -5.70 5.15
N SER A 176 -0.77 -5.00 4.41
CA SER A 176 -2.01 -5.57 3.86
C SER A 176 -1.74 -6.57 2.74
N THR A 177 -0.95 -6.19 1.73
CA THR A 177 -0.74 -7.00 0.51
C THR A 177 0.03 -8.29 0.79
N MET A 178 0.97 -8.28 1.74
CA MET A 178 1.73 -9.48 2.08
C MET A 178 1.01 -10.42 3.06
N THR A 179 -0.12 -10.01 3.66
CA THR A 179 -0.78 -10.77 4.73
C THR A 179 -1.21 -12.17 4.29
N ALA A 180 -1.80 -12.31 3.10
CA ALA A 180 -2.27 -13.60 2.60
C ALA A 180 -1.10 -14.57 2.36
N ASP A 181 -0.05 -14.09 1.71
CA ASP A 181 1.15 -14.88 1.39
C ASP A 181 1.89 -15.30 2.66
N ILE A 182 2.08 -14.37 3.61
CA ILE A 182 2.68 -14.67 4.92
C ILE A 182 1.84 -15.73 5.65
N ARG A 183 0.51 -15.70 5.58
CA ARG A 183 -0.34 -16.73 6.20
C ARG A 183 -0.18 -18.09 5.53
N ALA A 184 0.01 -18.15 4.22
CA ALA A 184 0.15 -19.39 3.46
C ALA A 184 1.55 -20.01 3.57
N VAL A 185 2.60 -19.20 3.72
CA VAL A 185 4.00 -19.67 3.60
C VAL A 185 4.40 -20.68 4.69
N SER A 186 5.12 -21.74 4.33
CA SER A 186 5.61 -22.77 5.26
C SER A 186 6.87 -23.45 4.72
N GLY A 187 7.56 -24.25 5.54
CA GLY A 187 8.72 -25.03 5.12
C GLY A 187 9.98 -24.18 4.90
N LYS A 188 10.64 -24.35 3.75
CA LYS A 188 11.83 -23.58 3.37
C LYS A 188 11.41 -22.50 2.37
N VAL A 189 11.63 -21.25 2.73
CA VAL A 189 11.18 -20.08 1.99
C VAL A 189 12.37 -19.42 1.32
N ALA A 190 12.24 -19.09 0.03
CA ALA A 190 13.16 -18.21 -0.68
C ALA A 190 12.51 -16.83 -0.85
N VAL A 191 13.27 -15.77 -0.61
CA VAL A 191 12.83 -14.37 -0.76
C VAL A 191 13.82 -13.69 -1.70
N PHE A 192 13.35 -13.20 -2.83
CA PHE A 192 14.18 -12.49 -3.81
C PHE A 192 14.03 -10.99 -3.61
N GLY A 193 15.13 -10.34 -3.21
CA GLY A 193 15.15 -8.95 -2.75
C GLY A 193 15.00 -8.85 -1.22
N LEU A 194 15.92 -8.14 -0.57
CA LEU A 194 15.92 -7.98 0.89
C LEU A 194 14.98 -6.86 1.34
N GLY A 195 15.03 -5.71 0.65
CA GLY A 195 14.31 -4.51 1.07
C GLY A 195 14.61 -4.15 2.52
N LEU A 196 13.56 -3.92 3.31
CA LEU A 196 13.66 -3.71 4.76
C LEU A 196 13.52 -5.02 5.58
N GLY A 197 13.46 -6.18 4.93
CA GLY A 197 13.38 -7.48 5.60
C GLY A 197 12.02 -7.81 6.23
N TYR A 198 10.95 -7.06 5.94
CA TYR A 198 9.62 -7.27 6.51
C TYR A 198 9.09 -8.70 6.25
N TYR A 199 9.11 -9.15 4.99
CA TYR A 199 8.63 -10.49 4.66
C TYR A 199 9.47 -11.58 5.35
N ALA A 200 10.80 -11.44 5.34
CA ALA A 200 11.71 -12.37 6.00
C ALA A 200 11.47 -12.44 7.52
N PHE A 201 11.21 -11.30 8.16
CA PHE A 201 10.84 -11.20 9.57
C PHE A 201 9.56 -11.97 9.86
N MET A 202 8.51 -11.70 9.09
CA MET A 202 7.20 -12.30 9.30
C MET A 202 7.22 -13.80 9.03
N ALA A 203 7.88 -14.25 7.97
CA ALA A 203 8.05 -15.66 7.65
C ALA A 203 8.84 -16.41 8.74
N ALA A 204 9.97 -15.86 9.22
CA ALA A 204 10.80 -16.50 10.24
C ALA A 204 10.07 -16.73 11.58
N ARG A 205 9.11 -15.86 11.91
CA ARG A 205 8.28 -16.00 13.13
C ARG A 205 7.31 -17.18 13.09
N LYS A 206 7.00 -17.73 11.91
CA LYS A 206 6.08 -18.86 11.80
C LYS A 206 6.75 -20.15 12.26
N PRO A 207 6.10 -20.95 13.13
CA PRO A 207 6.64 -22.25 13.52
C PRO A 207 6.73 -23.23 12.33
N GLU A 208 5.84 -23.11 11.35
CA GLU A 208 5.83 -23.94 10.14
C GLU A 208 6.98 -23.62 9.18
N VAL A 209 7.59 -22.43 9.30
CA VAL A 209 8.76 -22.03 8.51
C VAL A 209 10.03 -22.46 9.23
N THR A 210 10.81 -23.31 8.56
CA THR A 210 12.06 -23.90 9.06
C THR A 210 13.30 -23.13 8.61
N ARG A 211 13.24 -22.44 7.48
CA ARG A 211 14.34 -21.61 6.95
C ARG A 211 13.80 -20.53 6.02
N VAL A 212 14.37 -19.34 6.09
CA VAL A 212 14.19 -18.24 5.13
C VAL A 212 15.55 -17.97 4.48
N THR A 213 15.63 -18.09 3.17
CA THR A 213 16.82 -17.74 2.38
C THR A 213 16.50 -16.46 1.62
N VAL A 214 17.18 -15.37 1.95
CA VAL A 214 17.03 -14.10 1.25
C VAL A 214 18.18 -13.96 0.26
N ILE A 215 17.84 -13.66 -1.00
CA ILE A 215 18.77 -13.41 -2.08
C ILE A 215 18.77 -11.91 -2.32
N GLU A 216 19.91 -11.28 -2.12
CA GLU A 216 20.10 -9.83 -2.34
C GLU A 216 21.44 -9.62 -3.01
N ARG A 217 21.50 -8.70 -3.98
CA ARG A 217 22.72 -8.46 -4.75
C ARG A 217 23.62 -7.45 -4.06
N ASP A 218 23.02 -6.43 -3.45
CA ASP A 218 23.74 -5.26 -2.96
C ASP A 218 24.38 -5.51 -1.58
N PRO A 219 25.73 -5.50 -1.47
CA PRO A 219 26.41 -5.75 -0.20
C PRO A 219 26.12 -4.69 0.87
N ASP A 220 25.85 -3.44 0.49
CA ASP A 220 25.58 -2.36 1.44
C ASP A 220 24.20 -2.52 2.08
N VAL A 221 23.18 -2.92 1.31
CA VAL A 221 21.84 -3.27 1.82
C VAL A 221 21.93 -4.47 2.78
N ILE A 222 22.71 -5.49 2.41
CA ILE A 222 22.94 -6.67 3.25
C ILE A 222 23.61 -6.28 4.57
N SER A 223 24.60 -5.38 4.52
CA SER A 223 25.30 -4.88 5.71
C SER A 223 24.32 -4.15 6.64
N LEU A 224 23.57 -3.19 6.10
CA LEU A 224 22.55 -2.44 6.84
C LEU A 224 21.52 -3.37 7.50
N PHE A 225 21.03 -4.36 6.76
CA PHE A 225 20.09 -5.34 7.31
C PHE A 225 20.71 -6.16 8.44
N ARG A 226 21.91 -6.70 8.24
CA ARG A 226 22.58 -7.55 9.24
C ARG A 226 22.90 -6.79 10.52
N GLU A 227 23.25 -5.51 10.41
CA GLU A 227 23.63 -4.68 11.55
C GLU A 227 22.44 -4.09 12.29
N HIS A 228 21.39 -3.64 11.58
CA HIS A 228 20.33 -2.83 12.17
C HIS A 228 18.94 -3.46 12.18
N VAL A 229 18.70 -4.51 11.39
CA VAL A 229 17.36 -5.11 11.24
C VAL A 229 17.32 -6.53 11.78
N LEU A 230 18.23 -7.40 11.31
CA LEU A 230 18.31 -8.82 11.70
C LEU A 230 18.43 -9.03 13.22
N PRO A 231 19.15 -8.20 14.01
CA PRO A 231 19.24 -8.41 15.46
C PRO A 231 17.90 -8.33 16.19
N ALA A 232 16.88 -7.67 15.62
CA ALA A 232 15.53 -7.62 16.18
C ALA A 232 14.70 -8.89 15.93
N PHE A 233 15.21 -9.84 15.13
CA PHE A 233 14.49 -11.06 14.79
C PHE A 233 14.63 -12.07 15.92
N LYS A 234 13.51 -12.43 16.56
CA LYS A 234 13.49 -13.50 17.58
C LYS A 234 13.99 -14.84 17.03
N ASN A 235 13.80 -15.09 15.73
CA ASN A 235 14.19 -16.31 15.04
C ASN A 235 15.24 -16.05 13.95
N ALA A 236 16.23 -15.18 14.25
CA ALA A 236 17.29 -14.80 13.31
C ALA A 236 18.04 -16.03 12.76
N GLU A 237 18.16 -17.11 13.52
CA GLU A 237 18.80 -18.37 13.13
C GLU A 237 18.16 -19.03 11.90
N LYS A 238 16.88 -18.74 11.63
CA LYS A 238 16.19 -19.24 10.44
C LYS A 238 16.56 -18.47 9.18
N VAL A 239 17.08 -17.26 9.31
CA VAL A 239 17.31 -16.34 8.20
C VAL A 239 18.75 -16.45 7.70
N ARG A 240 18.90 -16.78 6.43
CA ARG A 240 20.19 -16.79 5.72
C ARG A 240 20.12 -15.79 4.58
N VAL A 241 21.06 -14.85 4.56
CA VAL A 241 21.21 -13.90 3.44
C VAL A 241 22.34 -14.36 2.54
N ILE A 242 22.05 -14.56 1.26
CA ILE A 242 23.00 -14.90 0.20
C ILE A 242 23.19 -13.65 -0.66
N GLN A 243 24.44 -13.24 -0.82
CA GLN A 243 24.80 -12.12 -1.70
C GLN A 243 24.95 -12.63 -3.13
N GLU A 244 23.89 -12.54 -3.93
CA GLU A 244 23.85 -13.04 -5.31
C GLU A 244 22.82 -12.24 -6.12
N ASP A 245 22.93 -12.25 -7.44
CA ASP A 245 21.85 -11.78 -8.30
C ASP A 245 20.66 -12.77 -8.27
N ALA A 246 19.45 -12.24 -8.14
CA ALA A 246 18.23 -13.04 -8.06
C ALA A 246 17.99 -13.91 -9.30
N TYR A 247 18.40 -13.44 -10.48
CA TYR A 247 18.25 -14.18 -11.74
C TYR A 247 19.28 -15.28 -11.91
N GLU A 248 20.48 -15.13 -11.33
CA GLU A 248 21.55 -16.14 -11.41
C GLU A 248 21.38 -17.26 -10.36
N TYR A 249 20.66 -16.98 -9.27
CA TYR A 249 20.41 -17.97 -8.22
C TYR A 249 19.31 -19.00 -8.59
N ALA A 250 18.38 -18.64 -9.50
CA ALA A 250 17.14 -19.37 -9.76
C ALA A 250 17.26 -20.48 -10.82
#